data_AF-A0AA42MAH7-F1
#
_entry.id   AF-A0AA42MAH7-F1
#
_cell.length_a   1.000
_cell.length_b   1.000
_cell.length_c   1.000
_cell.angle_alpha   90.00
_cell.angle_beta   90.00
_cell.angle_gamma   90.00
#
_symmetry.space_group_name_H-M   'P 1'
#
loop_
_entity.id
_entity.type
_entity.pdbx_description
1 polymer ?
#
loop_
_entity_poly.entity_id
_entity_poly.type
_entity_poly.pdbx_seq_one_letter_code
_entity_poly.pdbx_strand_id
1 'polypeptide(L)'
;MLGISANIYAENLSAADIADIQRQKATSQYKAYLPAKYTVLEVLQGDLNKDGLKDVVLIVKATDPKQWVTDEYRGKLDRNRRGVIVLLNTKGHYQKVVQNLSLFSSENEDGGVYFAPELVPSIEKGLLKLHYAHGRYGYWAYQFRLEGRDMRLIGYDSSDNFGPYVNSETSVNFLTAKKLVRENLNKDSDSDPKFKEIWSKVSVAPLYLSTIQDIDDLSFE
;
A
#
# COMPACT_ATOMS: atom_id res chain seq x y z
N MET A 1 -53.79 -27.37 -4.92
CA MET A 1 -52.62 -26.93 -5.69
C MET A 1 -51.76 -26.14 -4.71
N LEU A 2 -50.73 -26.79 -4.17
CA LEU A 2 -49.89 -26.26 -3.10
C LEU A 2 -48.98 -25.16 -3.66
N GLY A 3 -49.08 -23.96 -3.11
CA GLY A 3 -48.14 -22.88 -3.37
C GLY A 3 -46.80 -23.22 -2.74
N ILE A 4 -45.78 -23.37 -3.58
CA ILE A 4 -44.40 -23.50 -3.12
C ILE A 4 -43.92 -22.10 -2.77
N SER A 5 -43.78 -21.85 -1.48
CA SER A 5 -43.12 -20.67 -0.93
C SER A 5 -41.68 -20.62 -1.43
N ALA A 6 -41.36 -19.58 -2.21
CA ALA A 6 -39.98 -19.22 -2.52
C ALA A 6 -39.35 -18.57 -1.29
N ASN A 7 -39.01 -19.37 -0.28
CA ASN A 7 -38.01 -18.98 0.70
C ASN A 7 -36.65 -19.23 0.05
N ILE A 8 -36.16 -18.20 -0.64
CA ILE A 8 -34.77 -18.10 -1.06
C ILE A 8 -33.95 -18.03 0.23
N TYR A 9 -33.20 -19.10 0.51
CA TYR A 9 -32.17 -19.10 1.53
C TYR A 9 -31.17 -18.00 1.18
N ALA A 10 -31.17 -16.91 1.93
CA ALA A 10 -30.03 -16.00 1.92
C ALA A 10 -28.86 -16.75 2.56
N GLU A 11 -27.92 -17.21 1.74
CA GLU A 11 -26.63 -17.70 2.23
C GLU A 11 -25.94 -16.55 2.99
N ASN A 12 -25.53 -16.80 4.24
CA ASN A 12 -24.75 -15.84 5.00
C ASN A 12 -23.36 -15.74 4.38
N LEU A 13 -23.13 -14.73 3.53
CA LEU A 13 -21.84 -14.43 2.92
C LEU A 13 -20.77 -14.17 4.00
N SER A 14 -19.58 -14.74 3.83
CA SER A 14 -18.43 -14.44 4.68
C SER A 14 -17.87 -13.05 4.40
N ALA A 15 -17.03 -12.53 5.30
CA ALA A 15 -16.31 -11.27 5.06
C ALA A 15 -15.43 -11.34 3.79
N ALA A 16 -14.87 -12.52 3.48
CA ALA A 16 -14.07 -12.73 2.27
C ALA A 16 -14.93 -12.62 1.01
N ASP A 17 -16.13 -13.23 1.01
CA ASP A 17 -17.07 -13.16 -0.11
C ASP A 17 -17.53 -11.72 -0.38
N ILE A 18 -17.82 -10.97 0.68
CA ILE A 18 -18.19 -9.56 0.57
C ILE A 18 -17.04 -8.74 -0.02
N ALA A 19 -15.80 -8.97 0.43
CA ALA A 19 -14.63 -8.29 -0.10
C ALA A 19 -14.42 -8.62 -1.59
N ASP A 20 -14.62 -9.87 -2.00
CA ASP A 20 -14.53 -10.28 -3.41
C ASP A 20 -15.60 -9.60 -4.28
N ILE A 21 -16.85 -9.55 -3.81
CA ILE A 21 -17.94 -8.84 -4.51
C ILE A 21 -17.60 -7.36 -4.67
N GLN A 22 -17.06 -6.72 -3.63
CA GLN A 22 -16.64 -5.32 -3.68
C GLN A 22 -15.51 -5.10 -4.69
N ARG A 23 -14.50 -5.98 -4.71
CA ARG A 23 -13.40 -5.95 -5.70
C ARG A 23 -13.91 -6.13 -7.13
N GLN A 24 -14.83 -7.06 -7.37
CA GLN A 24 -15.43 -7.28 -8.69
C GLN A 24 -16.24 -6.07 -9.17
N LYS A 25 -17.01 -5.46 -8.27
CA LYS A 25 -17.76 -4.23 -8.54
C LYS A 25 -16.82 -3.07 -8.87
N ALA A 26 -15.77 -2.88 -8.08
CA ALA A 26 -14.76 -1.85 -8.32
C ALA A 26 -14.04 -2.07 -9.67
N THR A 27 -13.66 -3.31 -9.96
CA THR A 27 -13.02 -3.69 -11.24
C THR A 27 -13.92 -3.36 -12.42
N SER A 28 -15.22 -3.64 -12.31
CA SER A 28 -16.21 -3.29 -13.35
C SER A 28 -16.35 -1.77 -13.50
N GLN A 29 -16.42 -1.05 -12.39
CA GLN A 29 -16.55 0.42 -12.37
C GLN A 29 -15.36 1.12 -13.02
N TYR A 30 -14.14 0.65 -12.77
CA TYR A 30 -12.91 1.29 -13.27
C TYR A 30 -12.30 0.59 -14.49
N LYS A 31 -13.04 -0.31 -15.15
CA LYS A 31 -12.57 -1.14 -16.26
C LYS A 31 -11.87 -0.35 -17.37
N ALA A 32 -12.34 0.86 -17.68
CA ALA A 32 -11.75 1.72 -18.70
C ALA A 32 -10.31 2.17 -18.40
N TYR A 33 -9.88 2.11 -17.14
CA TYR A 33 -8.56 2.56 -16.70
C TYR A 33 -7.57 1.42 -16.46
N LEU A 34 -8.06 0.17 -16.40
CA LEU A 34 -7.29 -1.02 -16.12
C LEU A 34 -6.64 -1.60 -17.40
N PRO A 35 -5.38 -2.04 -17.34
CA PRO A 35 -4.83 -2.92 -18.36
C PRO A 35 -5.57 -4.25 -18.43
N ALA A 36 -5.46 -4.95 -19.56
CA ALA A 36 -5.93 -6.33 -19.64
C ALA A 36 -5.22 -7.22 -18.60
N LYS A 37 -5.96 -8.18 -18.03
CA LYS A 37 -5.46 -9.12 -17.00
C LYS A 37 -5.06 -8.46 -15.67
N TYR A 38 -5.76 -7.39 -15.28
CA TYR A 38 -5.66 -6.79 -13.95
C TYR A 38 -7.04 -6.67 -13.31
N THR A 39 -7.07 -6.79 -11.98
CA THR A 39 -8.25 -6.58 -11.13
C THR A 39 -7.96 -5.52 -10.07
N VAL A 40 -8.99 -4.86 -9.56
CA VAL A 40 -8.88 -3.90 -8.45
C VAL A 40 -8.92 -4.64 -7.13
N LEU A 41 -7.93 -4.39 -6.27
CA LEU A 41 -7.92 -4.85 -4.88
C LEU A 41 -8.52 -3.82 -3.94
N GLU A 42 -8.20 -2.55 -4.14
CA GLU A 42 -8.60 -1.46 -3.26
C GLU A 42 -8.80 -0.17 -4.06
N VAL A 43 -9.76 0.64 -3.61
CA VAL A 43 -10.07 1.96 -4.18
C VAL A 43 -9.95 2.99 -3.07
N LEU A 44 -9.00 3.91 -3.23
CA LEU A 44 -8.88 5.08 -2.38
C LEU A 44 -9.48 6.29 -3.07
N GLN A 45 -10.10 7.16 -2.29
CA GLN A 45 -10.62 8.44 -2.76
C GLN A 45 -10.10 9.57 -1.89
N GLY A 46 -9.63 10.64 -2.52
CA GLY A 46 -9.13 11.82 -1.82
C GLY A 46 -8.68 12.88 -2.81
N ASP A 47 -8.48 14.10 -2.32
CA ASP A 47 -8.09 15.23 -3.15
C ASP A 47 -6.54 15.35 -3.13
N LEU A 48 -5.87 14.83 -4.17
CA LEU A 48 -4.41 14.77 -4.27
C LEU A 48 -3.82 16.09 -4.78
N ASN A 49 -4.55 16.80 -5.64
CA ASN A 49 -4.11 18.06 -6.25
C ASN A 49 -4.64 19.32 -5.54
N LYS A 50 -5.49 19.15 -4.53
CA LYS A 50 -6.10 20.20 -3.70
C LYS A 50 -7.04 21.12 -4.48
N ASP A 51 -7.72 20.60 -5.50
CA ASP A 51 -8.69 21.36 -6.30
C ASP A 51 -10.14 21.24 -5.80
N GLY A 52 -10.36 20.48 -4.72
CA GLY A 52 -11.66 20.23 -4.12
C GLY A 52 -12.44 19.06 -4.74
N LEU A 53 -11.90 18.40 -5.76
CA LEU A 53 -12.49 17.20 -6.36
C LEU A 53 -11.82 15.94 -5.78
N LYS A 54 -12.60 14.86 -5.65
CA LYS A 54 -12.06 13.57 -5.22
C LYS A 54 -11.40 12.87 -6.40
N ASP A 55 -10.09 12.69 -6.31
CA ASP A 55 -9.29 11.80 -7.14
C ASP A 55 -9.45 10.35 -6.68
N VAL A 56 -8.99 9.42 -7.51
CA VAL A 56 -9.02 7.98 -7.25
C VAL A 56 -7.62 7.39 -7.35
N VAL A 57 -7.25 6.57 -6.38
CA VAL A 57 -6.08 5.68 -6.47
C VAL A 57 -6.57 4.25 -6.40
N LEU A 58 -6.17 3.45 -7.39
CA LEU A 58 -6.49 2.02 -7.46
C LEU A 58 -5.25 1.22 -7.09
N ILE A 59 -5.38 0.35 -6.10
CA ILE A 59 -4.44 -0.76 -5.93
C ILE A 59 -4.94 -1.90 -6.80
N VAL A 60 -4.10 -2.36 -7.72
CA VAL A 60 -4.44 -3.37 -8.71
C VAL A 60 -3.57 -4.60 -8.54
N LYS A 61 -4.07 -5.76 -8.95
CA LYS A 61 -3.30 -7.02 -8.98
C LYS A 61 -3.36 -7.62 -10.36
N ALA A 62 -2.23 -8.14 -10.85
CA ALA A 62 -2.20 -8.93 -12.06
C ALA A 62 -3.02 -10.22 -11.88
N THR A 63 -3.47 -10.82 -12.96
CA THR A 63 -4.27 -12.06 -12.94
C THR A 63 -3.65 -13.16 -13.80
N ASP A 64 -2.32 -13.25 -13.86
CA ASP A 64 -1.63 -14.29 -14.62
C ASP A 64 -1.79 -15.65 -13.90
N PRO A 65 -2.45 -16.65 -14.53
CA PRO A 65 -2.62 -17.97 -13.93
C PRO A 65 -1.30 -18.68 -13.63
N LYS A 66 -0.18 -18.28 -14.28
CA LYS A 66 1.14 -18.85 -14.03
C LYS A 66 1.77 -18.42 -12.70
N GLN A 67 1.26 -17.35 -12.09
CA GLN A 67 1.74 -16.85 -10.80
C GLN A 67 1.01 -17.49 -9.61
N TRP A 68 0.17 -18.50 -9.85
CA TRP A 68 -0.40 -19.30 -8.78
C TRP A 68 0.58 -20.41 -8.39
N VAL A 69 0.86 -20.51 -7.10
CA VAL A 69 1.76 -21.51 -6.52
C VAL A 69 1.02 -22.37 -5.50
N THR A 70 1.45 -23.61 -5.33
CA THR A 70 0.98 -24.46 -4.23
C THR A 70 2.06 -24.48 -3.16
N ASP A 71 1.74 -23.88 -2.02
CA ASP A 71 2.54 -23.88 -0.81
C ASP A 71 2.20 -25.12 0.04
N GLU A 72 3.20 -25.72 0.69
CA GLU A 72 3.05 -26.94 1.49
C GLU A 72 2.04 -26.78 2.64
N TYR A 73 1.99 -25.60 3.26
CA TYR A 73 1.19 -25.35 4.46
C TYR A 73 0.00 -24.42 4.21
N ARG A 74 0.14 -23.46 3.29
CA ARG A 74 -0.87 -22.43 2.98
C ARG A 74 -1.75 -22.81 1.79
N GLY A 75 -1.46 -23.91 1.10
CA GLY A 75 -2.21 -24.37 -0.05
C GLY A 75 -2.00 -23.48 -1.27
N LYS A 76 -3.06 -23.25 -2.05
CA LYS A 76 -2.97 -22.53 -3.33
C LYS A 76 -2.93 -21.01 -3.10
N LEU A 77 -1.80 -20.38 -3.44
CA LEU A 77 -1.55 -18.95 -3.25
C LEU A 77 -1.42 -18.21 -4.58
N ASP A 78 -1.96 -17.00 -4.63
CA ASP A 78 -1.80 -16.09 -5.76
C ASP A 78 -0.61 -15.15 -5.52
N ARG A 79 0.50 -15.37 -6.23
CA ARG A 79 1.75 -14.58 -6.18
C ARG A 79 1.81 -13.51 -7.28
N ASN A 80 0.69 -13.20 -7.94
CA ASN A 80 0.66 -12.07 -8.86
C ASN A 80 1.08 -10.78 -8.16
N ARG A 81 1.96 -10.01 -8.80
CA ARG A 81 2.36 -8.69 -8.30
C ARG A 81 1.20 -7.70 -8.30
N ARG A 82 1.31 -6.73 -7.41
CA ARG A 82 0.37 -5.63 -7.26
C ARG A 82 0.99 -4.34 -7.81
N GLY A 83 0.13 -3.37 -8.09
CA GLY A 83 0.52 -2.08 -8.61
C GLY A 83 -0.46 -0.99 -8.22
N VAL A 84 -0.21 0.21 -8.74
CA VAL A 84 -0.98 1.41 -8.47
C VAL A 84 -1.35 2.15 -9.75
N ILE A 85 -2.58 2.66 -9.80
CA ILE A 85 -3.05 3.57 -10.84
C ILE A 85 -3.60 4.81 -10.16
N VAL A 86 -3.13 5.99 -10.56
CA VAL A 86 -3.59 7.29 -10.03
C VAL A 86 -4.42 8.00 -11.09
N LEU A 87 -5.64 8.37 -10.71
CA LEU A 87 -6.67 8.96 -11.56
C LEU A 87 -7.09 10.32 -10.98
N LEU A 88 -6.70 11.42 -11.63
CA LEU A 88 -7.14 12.75 -11.23
C LEU A 88 -8.53 13.05 -11.79
N ASN A 89 -9.39 13.66 -10.98
CA ASN A 89 -10.72 14.06 -11.41
C ASN A 89 -10.69 15.39 -12.14
N THR A 90 -11.05 15.39 -13.42
CA THR A 90 -11.08 16.57 -14.28
C THR A 90 -12.51 16.96 -14.61
N LYS A 91 -13.27 17.39 -13.59
CA LYS A 91 -14.66 17.87 -13.72
C LYS A 91 -15.57 16.89 -14.46
N GLY A 92 -15.70 15.67 -13.93
CA GLY A 92 -16.66 14.67 -14.42
C GLY A 92 -16.06 13.56 -15.28
N HIS A 93 -14.75 13.55 -15.49
CA HIS A 93 -14.02 12.39 -16.01
C HIS A 93 -12.72 12.21 -15.22
N TYR A 94 -12.10 11.03 -15.33
CA TYR A 94 -10.81 10.78 -14.72
C TYR A 94 -9.70 10.81 -15.76
N GLN A 95 -8.60 11.48 -15.42
CA GLN A 95 -7.36 11.43 -16.17
C GLN A 95 -6.35 10.53 -15.45
N LYS A 96 -5.90 9.47 -16.12
CA LYS A 96 -4.81 8.63 -15.61
C LYS A 96 -3.49 9.39 -15.69
N VAL A 97 -2.86 9.62 -14.55
CA VAL A 97 -1.58 10.34 -14.42
C VAL A 97 -0.41 9.41 -14.08
N VAL A 98 -0.66 8.36 -13.28
CA VAL A 98 0.35 7.33 -12.98
C VAL A 98 -0.23 5.95 -13.24
N GLN A 99 0.60 5.08 -13.80
CA GLN A 99 0.37 3.64 -13.87
C GLN A 99 1.70 2.93 -13.60
N ASN A 100 1.79 2.23 -12.47
CA ASN A 100 2.92 1.39 -12.13
C ASN A 100 2.42 0.03 -11.65
N LEU A 101 2.48 -0.97 -12.53
CA LEU A 101 1.74 -2.24 -12.38
C LEU A 101 2.50 -3.33 -11.61
N SER A 102 3.80 -3.15 -11.40
CA SER A 102 4.67 -4.10 -10.73
C SER A 102 5.27 -3.54 -9.44
N LEU A 103 4.80 -2.37 -8.97
CA LEU A 103 5.39 -1.65 -7.84
C LEU A 103 5.44 -2.45 -6.54
N PHE A 104 4.49 -3.36 -6.33
CA PHE A 104 4.31 -4.06 -5.05
C PHE A 104 4.40 -5.57 -5.23
N SER A 105 5.04 -6.23 -4.28
CA SER A 105 4.98 -7.69 -4.10
C SER A 105 3.56 -8.18 -3.80
N SER A 106 3.29 -9.49 -3.88
CA SER A 106 1.97 -10.04 -3.53
C SER A 106 1.66 -9.88 -2.03
N GLU A 107 0.37 -9.82 -1.65
CA GLU A 107 -0.03 -9.96 -0.24
C GLU A 107 0.23 -11.37 0.30
N ASN A 108 0.44 -12.33 -0.60
CA ASN A 108 0.72 -13.71 -0.25
C ASN A 108 2.21 -14.01 -0.11
N GLU A 109 3.09 -13.00 -0.05
CA GLU A 109 4.52 -13.25 0.11
C GLU A 109 4.88 -14.10 1.34
N ASP A 110 6.06 -14.72 1.32
CA ASP A 110 6.61 -15.41 2.49
C ASP A 110 7.26 -14.36 3.41
N GLY A 111 6.80 -14.29 4.67
CA GLY A 111 7.39 -13.42 5.69
C GLY A 111 8.49 -14.11 6.50
N GLY A 112 8.89 -15.33 6.12
CA GLY A 112 9.88 -16.14 6.81
C GLY A 112 9.39 -16.58 8.18
N VAL A 113 10.06 -16.10 9.24
CA VAL A 113 9.70 -16.43 10.64
C VAL A 113 8.44 -15.68 11.11
N TYR A 114 7.92 -14.75 10.31
CA TYR A 114 6.75 -13.95 10.62
C TYR A 114 5.82 -13.75 9.41
N PHE A 115 4.74 -12.99 9.56
CA PHE A 115 3.86 -12.69 8.43
C PHE A 115 4.49 -11.63 7.51
N ALA A 116 4.18 -11.68 6.22
CA ALA A 116 4.64 -10.66 5.28
C ALA A 116 3.98 -9.29 5.57
N PRO A 117 4.74 -8.18 5.51
CA PRO A 117 4.23 -6.84 5.78
C PRO A 117 2.94 -6.51 5.02
N GLU A 118 1.96 -5.95 5.72
CA GLU A 118 0.67 -5.57 5.13
C GLU A 118 0.72 -4.14 4.58
N LEU A 119 0.42 -3.99 3.29
CA LEU A 119 0.26 -2.67 2.66
C LEU A 119 -1.10 -2.07 3.02
N VAL A 120 -1.08 -0.92 3.68
CA VAL A 120 -2.22 -0.10 4.08
C VAL A 120 -2.08 1.27 3.42
N PRO A 121 -2.63 1.47 2.21
CA PRO A 121 -2.48 2.72 1.50
C PRO A 121 -3.56 3.73 1.93
N SER A 122 -3.22 5.01 2.01
CA SER A 122 -4.18 6.06 2.41
C SER A 122 -3.96 7.37 1.65
N ILE A 123 -4.99 8.22 1.62
CA ILE A 123 -4.88 9.59 1.11
C ILE A 123 -5.17 10.55 2.25
N GLU A 124 -4.17 11.36 2.61
CA GLU A 124 -4.25 12.31 3.72
C GLU A 124 -3.66 13.66 3.34
N LYS A 125 -4.46 14.72 3.43
CA LYS A 125 -4.01 16.11 3.21
C LYS A 125 -3.29 16.33 1.86
N GLY A 126 -3.73 15.62 0.82
CA GLY A 126 -3.16 15.66 -0.54
C GLY A 126 -1.90 14.81 -0.72
N LEU A 127 -1.63 13.88 0.19
CA LEU A 127 -0.54 12.92 0.10
C LEU A 127 -1.10 11.51 -0.08
N LEU A 128 -0.55 10.77 -1.03
CA LEU A 128 -0.70 9.32 -1.08
C LEU A 128 0.35 8.71 -0.14
N LYS A 129 -0.11 8.02 0.91
CA LYS A 129 0.74 7.29 1.83
C LYS A 129 0.66 5.79 1.52
N LEU A 130 1.81 5.14 1.49
CA LEU A 130 1.92 3.69 1.35
C LEU A 130 2.57 3.17 2.63
N HIS A 131 1.76 2.72 3.58
CA HIS A 131 2.21 2.25 4.88
C HIS A 131 2.30 0.73 4.88
N TYR A 132 3.42 0.17 5.34
CA TYR A 132 3.64 -1.26 5.50
C TYR A 132 3.66 -1.59 6.99
N ALA A 133 2.60 -2.24 7.46
CA ALA A 133 2.50 -2.69 8.84
C ALA A 133 3.15 -4.08 8.97
N HIS A 134 4.15 -4.20 9.85
CA HIS A 134 4.86 -5.46 10.10
C HIS A 134 4.76 -5.89 11.57
N GLY A 135 3.67 -5.52 12.23
CA GLY A 135 3.32 -5.93 13.59
C GLY A 135 4.45 -5.73 14.59
N ARG A 136 4.92 -6.82 15.19
CA ARG A 136 5.97 -6.80 16.22
C ARG A 136 7.35 -6.37 15.71
N TYR A 137 7.54 -6.31 14.40
CA TYR A 137 8.78 -5.82 13.77
C TYR A 137 8.68 -4.36 13.34
N GLY A 138 7.54 -3.70 13.59
CA GLY A 138 7.35 -2.28 13.36
C GLY A 138 6.71 -1.99 12.01
N TYR A 139 7.19 -0.96 11.31
CA TYR A 139 6.59 -0.49 10.07
C TYR A 139 7.56 0.33 9.21
N TRP A 140 7.18 0.57 7.96
CA TRP A 140 7.73 1.67 7.16
C TRP A 140 6.64 2.29 6.29
N ALA A 141 6.79 3.54 5.91
CA ALA A 141 5.81 4.27 5.14
C ALA A 141 6.46 5.24 4.16
N TYR A 142 5.92 5.29 2.94
CA TYR A 142 6.33 6.23 1.90
C TYR A 142 5.25 7.29 1.71
N GLN A 143 5.66 8.56 1.57
CA GLN A 143 4.75 9.67 1.36
C GLN A 143 4.98 10.30 -0.01
N PHE A 144 3.96 10.25 -0.86
CA PHE A 144 4.01 10.80 -2.21
C PHE A 144 3.10 12.01 -2.35
N ARG A 145 3.59 13.03 -3.06
CA ARG A 145 2.82 14.24 -3.39
C ARG A 145 2.77 14.42 -4.90
N LEU A 146 1.63 14.84 -5.43
CA LEU A 146 1.52 15.18 -6.84
C LEU A 146 2.50 16.32 -7.20
N GLU A 147 3.28 16.10 -8.25
CA GLU A 147 4.17 17.08 -8.86
C GLU A 147 4.05 16.97 -10.39
N GLY A 148 3.46 18.00 -11.01
CA GLY A 148 3.12 17.94 -12.43
C GLY A 148 2.08 16.85 -12.71
N ARG A 149 2.50 15.79 -13.41
CA ARG A 149 1.63 14.65 -13.79
C ARG A 149 2.10 13.32 -13.17
N ASP A 150 2.86 13.38 -12.10
CA ASP A 150 3.36 12.21 -11.39
C ASP A 150 3.35 12.45 -9.88
N MET A 151 3.66 11.42 -9.12
CA MET A 151 3.67 11.43 -7.66
C MET A 151 5.12 11.37 -7.18
N ARG A 152 5.67 12.49 -6.68
CA ARG A 152 7.02 12.57 -6.16
C ARG A 152 7.10 12.01 -4.74
N LEU A 153 8.09 11.18 -4.46
CA LEU A 153 8.43 10.76 -3.10
C LEU A 153 8.99 11.96 -2.31
N ILE A 154 8.32 12.32 -1.22
CA ILE A 154 8.70 13.49 -0.40
C ILE A 154 9.01 13.16 1.06
N GLY A 155 8.58 11.99 1.54
CA GLY A 155 8.88 11.53 2.89
C GLY A 155 8.99 10.01 2.98
N TYR A 156 9.75 9.56 3.98
CA TYR A 156 9.84 8.17 4.41
C TYR A 156 9.91 8.13 5.93
N ASP A 157 9.17 7.22 6.55
CA ASP A 157 9.23 6.98 7.99
C ASP A 157 9.31 5.47 8.24
N SER A 158 10.15 5.02 9.17
CA SER A 158 10.20 3.62 9.62
C SER A 158 10.39 3.50 11.12
N SER A 159 9.98 2.36 11.65
CA SER A 159 10.18 1.95 13.03
C SER A 159 10.63 0.50 13.03
N ASP A 160 11.81 0.24 13.59
CA ASP A 160 12.31 -1.11 13.84
C ASP A 160 11.97 -1.51 15.27
N ASN A 161 11.21 -2.60 15.40
CA ASN A 161 10.68 -3.03 16.70
C ASN A 161 11.06 -4.49 17.00
N PHE A 162 11.11 -4.80 18.29
CA PHE A 162 11.11 -6.16 18.81
C PHE A 162 9.96 -6.34 19.80
N GLY A 163 8.79 -6.75 19.31
CA GLY A 163 7.60 -6.80 20.16
C GLY A 163 7.08 -5.38 20.44
N PRO A 164 6.74 -5.06 21.70
CA PRO A 164 6.35 -3.70 22.08
C PRO A 164 7.54 -2.73 22.14
N TYR A 165 8.78 -3.24 22.10
CA TYR A 165 9.98 -2.44 22.23
C TYR A 165 10.40 -1.84 20.89
N VAL A 166 10.56 -0.51 20.85
CA VAL A 166 11.07 0.21 19.68
C VAL A 166 12.59 0.30 19.79
N ASN A 167 13.30 -0.34 18.86
CA ASN A 167 14.77 -0.29 18.78
C ASN A 167 15.22 1.06 18.20
N SER A 168 14.63 1.44 17.07
CA SER A 168 14.93 2.69 16.40
C SER A 168 13.81 3.19 15.52
N GLU A 169 13.80 4.49 15.24
CA GLU A 169 12.90 5.11 14.27
C GLU A 169 13.73 5.93 13.28
N THR A 170 13.36 5.89 12.00
CA THR A 170 13.95 6.72 10.94
C THR A 170 12.88 7.60 10.33
N SER A 171 13.20 8.88 10.10
CA SER A 171 12.37 9.79 9.33
C SER A 171 13.21 10.58 8.34
N VAL A 172 12.77 10.62 7.08
CA VAL A 172 13.45 11.31 5.98
C VAL A 172 12.50 12.29 5.33
N ASN A 173 12.94 13.53 5.20
CA ASN A 173 12.28 14.56 4.40
C ASN A 173 13.12 14.83 3.14
N PHE A 174 12.70 14.27 2.00
CA PHE A 174 13.45 14.38 0.75
C PHE A 174 13.44 15.79 0.14
N LEU A 175 12.49 16.65 0.53
CA LEU A 175 12.47 18.05 0.08
C LEU A 175 13.55 18.90 0.77
N THR A 176 13.86 18.59 2.02
CA THR A 176 14.89 19.30 2.81
C THR A 176 16.21 18.54 2.90
N ALA A 177 16.26 17.33 2.32
CA ALA A 177 17.39 16.41 2.39
C ALA A 177 17.80 16.07 3.84
N LYS A 178 16.87 16.14 4.81
CA LYS A 178 17.13 15.86 6.23
C LYS A 178 16.68 14.44 6.58
N LYS A 179 17.55 13.72 7.29
CA LYS A 179 17.25 12.44 7.93
C LYS A 179 17.45 12.55 9.44
N LEU A 180 16.48 12.05 10.19
CA LEU A 180 16.52 11.84 11.63
C LEU A 180 16.51 10.34 11.89
N VAL A 181 17.47 9.85 12.66
CA VAL A 181 17.44 8.52 13.26
C VAL A 181 17.34 8.69 14.77
N ARG A 182 16.39 7.99 15.39
CA ARG A 182 16.20 7.94 16.84
C ARG A 182 16.57 6.55 17.32
N GLU A 183 17.66 6.43 18.05
CA GLU A 183 18.11 5.14 18.62
C GLU A 183 17.66 5.04 20.07
N ASN A 184 17.01 3.93 20.45
CA ASN A 184 16.63 3.70 21.84
C ASN A 184 17.86 3.35 22.68
N LEU A 185 18.13 4.16 23.71
CA LEU A 185 19.24 3.98 24.63
C LEU A 185 18.92 2.97 25.75
N ASN A 186 17.65 2.67 25.97
CA ASN A 186 17.22 1.85 27.07
C ASN A 186 17.25 0.38 26.69
N LYS A 187 18.21 -0.40 27.20
CA LYS A 187 18.33 -1.83 26.86
C LYS A 187 17.33 -2.74 27.58
N ASP A 188 16.64 -2.20 28.58
CA ASP A 188 15.55 -2.89 29.26
C ASP A 188 14.25 -2.67 28.49
N SER A 189 13.65 -3.76 28.01
CA SER A 189 12.43 -3.72 27.21
C SER A 189 11.19 -3.34 28.03
N ASP A 190 11.25 -3.45 29.35
CA ASP A 190 10.12 -3.17 30.25
C ASP A 190 10.12 -1.71 30.75
N SER A 191 11.17 -0.95 30.40
CA SER A 191 11.33 0.44 30.80
C SER A 191 11.01 1.40 29.64
N ASP A 192 10.62 2.64 29.98
CA ASP A 192 10.24 3.63 28.96
C ASP A 192 11.37 3.88 27.94
N PRO A 193 11.05 4.01 26.64
CA PRO A 193 12.05 4.22 25.61
C PRO A 193 12.70 5.60 25.78
N LYS A 194 14.03 5.63 25.65
CA LYS A 194 14.80 6.87 25.76
C LYS A 194 15.63 7.05 24.51
N PHE A 195 15.20 7.94 23.64
CA PHE A 195 15.83 8.11 22.33
C PHE A 195 17.00 9.09 22.35
N LYS A 196 18.07 8.73 21.62
CA LYS A 196 19.09 9.65 21.13
C LYS A 196 18.79 10.01 19.68
N GLU A 197 18.79 11.30 19.38
CA GLU A 197 18.60 11.79 18.02
C GLU A 197 19.93 11.93 17.27
N ILE A 198 19.95 11.46 16.03
CA ILE A 198 21.08 11.58 15.11
C ILE A 198 20.55 12.21 13.82
N TRP A 199 21.03 13.42 13.54
CA TRP A 199 20.65 14.17 12.34
C TRP A 199 21.72 14.04 11.26
N SER A 200 21.29 13.75 10.05
CA SER A 200 22.16 13.64 8.87
C SER A 200 21.48 14.22 7.62
N LYS A 201 22.25 14.29 6.53
CA LYS A 201 21.73 14.68 5.21
C LYS A 201 21.66 13.47 4.29
N VAL A 202 20.65 13.45 3.43
CA VAL A 202 20.44 12.43 2.40
C VAL A 202 20.56 13.08 1.04
N SER A 203 21.30 12.44 0.13
CA SER A 203 21.44 12.91 -1.25
C SER A 203 20.83 11.88 -2.19
N VAL A 204 19.50 11.93 -2.32
CA VAL A 204 18.72 11.08 -3.21
C VAL A 204 18.14 11.96 -4.31
N ALA A 205 18.34 11.57 -5.58
CA ALA A 205 17.70 12.24 -6.71
C ALA A 205 16.17 12.16 -6.58
N PRO A 206 15.39 13.12 -7.10
CA PRO A 206 13.94 13.05 -7.06
C PRO A 206 13.43 11.71 -7.63
N LEU A 207 12.72 10.95 -6.78
CA LEU A 207 12.08 9.69 -7.16
C LEU A 207 10.59 9.92 -7.37
N TYR A 208 10.05 9.30 -8.41
CA TYR A 208 8.64 9.40 -8.76
C TYR A 208 8.00 8.01 -8.77
N LEU A 209 6.72 7.96 -8.40
CA LEU A 209 5.97 6.71 -8.29
C LEU A 209 5.95 5.93 -9.60
N SER A 210 5.96 6.61 -10.75
CA SER A 210 6.01 5.95 -12.06
C SER A 210 7.38 5.32 -12.39
N THR A 211 8.45 5.76 -11.75
CA THR A 211 9.84 5.34 -12.08
C THR A 211 10.39 4.28 -11.15
N ILE A 212 9.76 4.05 -9.99
CA ILE A 212 10.18 3.02 -9.04
C ILE A 212 9.84 1.65 -9.62
N GLN A 213 10.82 0.77 -9.81
CA GLN A 213 10.59 -0.55 -10.41
C GLN A 213 9.90 -1.49 -9.42
N ASP A 214 10.47 -1.59 -8.22
CA ASP A 214 9.95 -2.30 -7.07
C ASP A 214 10.12 -1.40 -5.85
N ILE A 215 9.08 -1.29 -5.01
CA ILE A 215 9.17 -0.47 -3.81
C ILE A 215 10.02 -1.14 -2.73
N ASP A 216 10.15 -2.47 -2.79
CA ASP A 216 10.95 -3.25 -1.84
C ASP A 216 12.46 -3.03 -2.05
N ASP A 217 12.87 -2.49 -3.21
CA ASP A 217 14.26 -2.11 -3.51
C ASP A 217 14.66 -0.76 -2.87
N LEU A 218 13.71 0.00 -2.33
CA LEU A 218 13.99 1.26 -1.67
C LEU A 218 14.48 1.03 -0.24
N SER A 219 15.69 1.52 0.05
CA SER A 219 16.25 1.50 1.41
C SER A 219 16.74 2.90 1.78
N PHE A 220 16.25 3.41 2.91
CA PHE A 220 16.58 4.73 3.44
C PHE A 220 17.01 4.69 4.92
N GLU A 221 17.18 3.48 5.47
CA GLU A 221 17.68 3.24 6.83
C GLU A 221 19.16 3.58 7.01
#